data_AF-A0A511D8E1-F1
#
_entry.id   AF-A0A511D8E1-F1
#
_cell.length_a   1.000
_cell.length_b   1.000
_cell.length_c   1.000
_cell.angle_alpha   90.00
_cell.angle_beta   90.00
_cell.angle_gamma   90.00
#
_symmetry.space_group_name_H-M   'P 1'
#
loop_
_entity.id
_entity.type
_entity.pdbx_description
1 polymer ?
#
loop_
_entity_poly.entity_id
_entity_poly.type
_entity_poly.pdbx_seq_one_letter_code
_entity_poly.pdbx_strand_id
1 'polypeptide(L)'
;MSAQATAPAAETGRAAQGRRGRPPVSEGARAERRLAFLLCTPAVLVMVAVTAYPIVYAIWLSLQRYDLRFPGDRTFIGLTNYVTVLSSGYWWNAFAVTVIITVISVAIEFVIGLVLALVMHRTIVGRGLTRTVVLIPYGIVTVVAAFSWQFAWTPDTGYLANLLPEGSAPLTDQVSAISVIILAEVWKTTPFMALLLLAGLALVPDDLLKAAQVDGAGPWQRLTRIILPMMKPAILVALLFRTLDAFRIFDNIYILTDGSNGTGSVSILGYNNLFRAFNLGIGSAISVLIFIAVALIAFLFIKLFGAAAPGSEPERR
;
A
#
# COMPACT_ATOMS: atom_id res chain seq x y z
N MET A 1 25.68 -47.79 65.77
CA MET A 1 26.25 -48.81 64.87
C MET A 1 25.09 -49.31 64.02
N SER A 2 24.81 -48.73 62.84
CA SER A 2 25.54 -48.83 61.55
C SER A 2 24.85 -49.81 60.60
N ALA A 3 24.49 -49.31 59.41
CA ALA A 3 24.35 -50.02 58.12
C ALA A 3 23.24 -51.09 58.03
N GLN A 4 22.48 -51.28 56.94
CA GLN A 4 22.50 -50.81 55.56
C GLN A 4 21.08 -51.06 55.01
N ALA A 5 20.44 -50.03 54.45
CA ALA A 5 19.22 -50.20 53.66
C ALA A 5 19.61 -50.24 52.17
N THR A 6 19.43 -51.40 51.56
CA THR A 6 19.56 -51.65 50.13
C THR A 6 18.47 -50.91 49.35
N ALA A 7 18.88 -49.98 48.49
CA ALA A 7 18.00 -49.35 47.49
C ALA A 7 17.89 -50.25 46.25
N PRO A 8 16.68 -50.49 45.69
CA PRO A 8 16.54 -51.00 44.34
C PRO A 8 16.44 -49.85 43.33
N ALA A 9 16.97 -50.14 42.15
CA ALA A 9 17.18 -49.26 41.02
C ALA A 9 15.92 -48.54 40.52
N ALA A 10 16.09 -47.27 40.14
CA ALA A 10 15.11 -46.51 39.39
C ALA A 10 15.05 -47.02 37.95
N GLU A 11 14.07 -47.87 37.66
CA GLU A 11 13.72 -48.23 36.29
C GLU A 11 12.96 -47.08 35.59
N THR A 12 13.50 -46.75 34.44
CA THR A 12 13.08 -45.76 33.45
C THR A 12 11.66 -45.99 32.92
N GLY A 13 10.68 -45.33 33.55
CA GLY A 13 9.33 -45.17 33.01
C GLY A 13 9.18 -43.96 32.09
N ARG A 14 9.96 -43.85 31.00
CA ARG A 14 9.63 -42.93 29.88
C ARG A 14 8.67 -43.62 28.92
N ALA A 15 7.44 -43.84 29.39
CA ALA A 15 6.36 -44.29 28.53
C ALA A 15 5.92 -43.15 27.60
N ALA A 16 6.15 -43.36 26.31
CA ALA A 16 5.57 -42.71 25.14
C ALA A 16 4.53 -41.60 25.41
N GLN A 17 4.97 -40.34 25.34
CA GLN A 17 4.07 -39.23 25.03
C GLN A 17 3.58 -39.42 23.59
N GLY A 18 2.42 -40.07 23.46
CA GLY A 18 1.71 -40.22 22.20
C GLY A 18 1.56 -38.86 21.51
N ARG A 19 1.95 -38.81 20.24
CA ARG A 19 1.61 -37.73 19.31
C ARG A 19 0.12 -37.43 19.45
N ARG A 20 -0.23 -36.30 20.10
CA ARG A 20 -1.59 -35.76 20.11
C ARG A 20 -1.98 -35.46 18.67
N GLY A 21 -2.62 -36.43 18.00
CA GLY A 21 -3.25 -36.23 16.71
C GLY A 21 -4.26 -35.11 16.84
N ARG A 22 -4.24 -34.15 15.91
CA ARG A 22 -5.25 -33.09 15.84
C ARG A 22 -6.65 -33.73 15.81
N PRO A 23 -7.61 -33.23 16.59
CA PRO A 23 -8.96 -33.80 16.60
C PRO A 23 -9.55 -33.76 15.18
N PRO A 24 -10.32 -34.79 14.76
CA PRO A 24 -10.92 -34.83 13.44
C PRO A 24 -11.89 -33.65 13.27
N VAL A 25 -11.75 -32.93 12.16
CA VAL A 25 -12.60 -31.78 11.80
C VAL A 25 -14.06 -32.23 11.72
N SER A 26 -14.93 -31.60 12.54
CA SER A 26 -16.38 -31.83 12.61
C SER A 26 -17.05 -31.73 11.24
N GLU A 27 -18.11 -32.50 11.00
CA GLU A 27 -18.88 -32.49 9.75
C GLU A 27 -19.43 -31.09 9.42
N GLY A 28 -19.83 -30.32 10.45
CA GLY A 28 -20.26 -28.92 10.30
C GLY A 28 -19.15 -28.03 9.74
N ALA A 29 -17.93 -28.13 10.27
CA ALA A 29 -16.78 -27.38 9.78
C ALA A 29 -16.36 -27.79 8.35
N ARG A 30 -16.61 -29.04 7.94
CA ARG A 30 -16.38 -29.49 6.55
C ARG A 30 -17.43 -28.92 5.59
N ALA A 31 -18.70 -28.90 6.00
CA ALA A 31 -19.79 -28.33 5.23
C ALA A 31 -19.60 -26.81 5.04
N GLU A 32 -19.23 -26.11 6.11
CA GLU A 32 -18.94 -24.68 6.08
C GLU A 32 -17.74 -24.35 5.17
N ARG A 33 -16.64 -25.13 5.27
CA ARG A 33 -15.49 -24.98 4.36
C ARG A 33 -15.87 -25.22 2.91
N ARG A 34 -16.72 -26.21 2.61
CA ARG A 34 -17.20 -26.49 1.25
C ARG A 34 -18.07 -25.34 0.71
N LEU A 35 -18.94 -24.79 1.54
CA LEU A 35 -19.76 -23.63 1.20
C LEU A 35 -18.88 -22.40 0.95
N ALA A 36 -17.89 -22.14 1.80
CA ALA A 36 -16.93 -21.05 1.62
C ALA A 36 -16.16 -21.17 0.29
N PHE A 37 -15.66 -22.37 -0.05
CA PHE A 37 -15.04 -22.60 -1.36
C PHE A 37 -16.04 -22.33 -2.49
N LEU A 38 -17.24 -22.91 -2.43
CA LEU A 38 -18.25 -22.73 -3.48
C LEU A 38 -18.61 -21.25 -3.72
N LEU A 39 -18.67 -20.43 -2.66
CA LEU A 39 -18.96 -19.00 -2.75
C LEU A 39 -17.77 -18.18 -3.25
N CYS A 40 -16.53 -18.54 -2.89
CA CYS A 40 -15.34 -17.82 -3.33
C CYS A 40 -14.84 -18.26 -4.72
N THR A 41 -15.11 -19.49 -5.14
CA THR A 41 -14.60 -20.06 -6.40
C THR A 41 -14.95 -19.21 -7.62
N PRO A 42 -16.19 -18.69 -7.82
CA PRO A 42 -16.50 -17.87 -8.98
C PRO A 42 -15.64 -16.60 -9.05
N ALA A 43 -15.46 -15.91 -7.93
CA ALA A 43 -14.64 -14.70 -7.86
C ALA A 43 -13.16 -15.01 -8.16
N VAL A 44 -12.61 -16.06 -7.54
CA VAL A 44 -11.22 -16.48 -7.75
C VAL A 44 -11.00 -16.96 -9.18
N LEU A 45 -11.94 -17.71 -9.76
CA LEU A 45 -11.84 -18.24 -11.11
C LEU A 45 -11.80 -17.10 -12.13
N VAL A 46 -12.70 -16.12 -12.01
CA VAL A 46 -12.70 -14.94 -12.88
C VAL A 46 -11.41 -14.14 -12.72
N MET A 47 -10.97 -13.90 -11.48
CA MET A 47 -9.71 -13.21 -11.23
C MET A 47 -8.52 -13.92 -11.89
N VAL A 48 -8.37 -15.23 -11.68
CA VAL A 48 -7.26 -16.01 -12.24
C VAL A 48 -7.34 -16.07 -13.76
N ALA A 49 -8.52 -16.29 -14.34
CA ALA A 49 -8.72 -16.37 -15.78
C ALA A 49 -8.27 -15.07 -16.49
N VAL A 50 -8.57 -13.91 -15.90
CA VAL A 50 -8.25 -12.61 -16.51
C VAL A 50 -6.83 -12.14 -16.17
N THR A 51 -6.31 -12.44 -14.98
CA THR A 51 -5.01 -11.89 -14.51
C THR A 51 -3.81 -12.80 -14.75
N ALA A 52 -3.99 -14.13 -14.74
CA ALA A 52 -2.85 -15.05 -14.81
C ALA A 52 -2.14 -14.98 -16.15
N TYR A 53 -2.89 -14.96 -17.26
CA TYR A 53 -2.30 -14.92 -18.60
C TYR A 53 -1.46 -13.65 -18.84
N PRO A 54 -1.96 -12.41 -18.61
CA PRO A 54 -1.15 -11.20 -18.80
C PRO A 54 0.11 -11.17 -17.93
N ILE A 55 0.04 -11.67 -16.68
CA ILE A 55 1.21 -11.71 -15.78
C ILE A 55 2.26 -12.67 -16.32
N VAL A 56 1.86 -13.90 -16.68
CA VAL A 56 2.80 -14.90 -17.24
C VAL A 56 3.38 -14.39 -18.55
N TYR A 57 2.57 -13.75 -19.40
CA TYR A 57 3.04 -13.19 -20.66
C TYR A 57 4.01 -12.03 -20.45
N ALA A 58 3.79 -11.14 -19.48
CA ALA A 58 4.73 -10.08 -19.13
C ALA A 58 6.07 -10.64 -18.62
N ILE A 59 6.05 -11.70 -17.80
CA ILE A 59 7.27 -12.40 -17.36
C ILE A 59 7.96 -13.09 -18.55
N TRP A 60 7.21 -13.63 -19.51
CA TRP A 60 7.79 -14.22 -20.71
C TRP A 60 8.48 -13.17 -21.59
N LEU A 61 7.84 -12.01 -21.77
CA LEU A 61 8.41 -10.87 -22.50
C LEU A 61 9.65 -10.31 -21.82
N SER A 62 9.67 -10.23 -20.48
CA SER A 62 10.83 -9.69 -19.75
C SER A 62 12.09 -10.54 -19.88
N LEU A 63 11.96 -11.82 -20.23
CA LEU A 63 13.09 -12.73 -20.48
C LEU A 63 13.63 -12.65 -21.93
N GLN A 64 13.04 -11.80 -22.77
CA GLN A 64 13.34 -11.70 -24.18
C GLN A 64 13.84 -10.31 -24.55
N ARG A 65 14.73 -10.26 -25.53
CA ARG A 65 14.96 -9.04 -26.30
C ARG A 65 13.82 -8.95 -27.29
N TYR A 66 12.91 -8.01 -27.06
CA TYR A 66 11.80 -7.77 -27.97
C TYR A 66 11.51 -6.28 -28.07
N ASP A 67 11.70 -5.75 -29.27
CA ASP A 67 11.46 -4.38 -29.64
C ASP A 67 10.49 -4.36 -30.82
N LEU A 68 9.36 -3.66 -30.70
CA LEU A 68 8.36 -3.65 -31.78
C LEU A 68 8.83 -2.88 -33.02
N ARG A 69 9.87 -2.06 -32.90
CA ARG A 69 10.48 -1.39 -34.05
C ARG A 69 11.20 -2.37 -34.98
N PHE A 70 11.65 -3.50 -34.41
CA PHE A 70 12.34 -4.58 -35.13
C PHE A 70 11.70 -5.94 -34.76
N PRO A 71 10.46 -6.20 -35.22
CA PRO A 71 9.68 -7.35 -34.74
C PRO A 71 10.30 -8.72 -35.10
N GLY A 72 11.19 -8.77 -36.09
CA GLY A 72 11.95 -9.97 -36.46
C GLY A 72 13.13 -10.30 -35.53
N ASP A 73 13.63 -9.32 -34.77
CA ASP A 73 14.84 -9.47 -33.94
C ASP A 73 14.53 -9.94 -32.51
N ARG A 74 13.57 -10.86 -32.39
CA ARG A 74 13.15 -11.41 -31.11
C ARG A 74 14.06 -12.57 -30.69
N THR A 75 14.76 -12.40 -29.57
CA THR A 75 15.66 -13.44 -29.04
C THR A 75 15.44 -13.65 -27.55
N PHE A 76 15.56 -14.90 -27.09
CA PHE A 76 15.54 -15.20 -25.66
C PHE A 76 16.90 -14.85 -25.06
N ILE A 77 16.91 -13.97 -24.06
CA ILE A 77 18.13 -13.46 -23.42
C ILE A 77 18.19 -13.75 -21.92
N GLY A 78 17.21 -14.50 -21.38
CA GLY A 78 17.16 -14.83 -19.96
C GLY A 78 17.05 -13.58 -19.09
N LEU A 79 17.93 -13.43 -18.10
CA LEU A 79 17.85 -12.35 -17.11
C LEU A 79 18.55 -11.04 -17.52
N THR A 80 19.06 -10.93 -18.75
CA THR A 80 19.85 -9.76 -19.18
C THR A 80 19.10 -8.44 -19.01
N ASN A 81 17.79 -8.37 -19.32
CA ASN A 81 16.99 -7.15 -19.12
C ASN A 81 16.99 -6.70 -17.65
N TYR A 82 16.92 -7.64 -16.71
CA TYR A 82 16.94 -7.33 -15.27
C TYR A 82 18.28 -6.77 -14.83
N VAL A 83 19.38 -7.36 -15.31
CA VAL A 83 20.73 -6.85 -15.04
C VAL A 83 20.86 -5.44 -15.59
N THR A 84 20.45 -5.20 -16.84
CA THR A 84 20.49 -3.87 -17.47
C THR A 84 19.71 -2.82 -16.69
N VAL A 85 18.51 -3.16 -16.19
CA VAL A 85 17.70 -2.23 -15.40
C VAL A 85 18.36 -1.98 -14.03
N LEU A 86 18.76 -3.03 -13.32
CA LEU A 86 19.32 -2.91 -11.97
C LEU A 86 20.73 -2.30 -11.93
N SER A 87 21.49 -2.37 -13.02
CA SER A 87 22.77 -1.68 -13.17
C SER A 87 22.64 -0.22 -13.62
N SER A 88 21.42 0.25 -13.94
CA SER A 88 21.19 1.58 -14.47
C SER A 88 20.99 2.62 -13.35
N GLY A 89 21.71 3.75 -13.44
CA GLY A 89 21.48 4.90 -12.56
C GLY A 89 20.07 5.49 -12.69
N TYR A 90 19.46 5.40 -13.87
CA TYR A 90 18.09 5.88 -14.10
C TYR A 90 17.06 5.11 -13.29
N TRP A 91 17.23 3.79 -13.13
CA TRP A 91 16.35 2.96 -12.31
C TRP A 91 16.41 3.38 -10.85
N TRP A 92 17.62 3.50 -10.29
CA TRP A 92 17.79 3.84 -8.87
C TRP A 92 17.38 5.28 -8.54
N ASN A 93 17.57 6.22 -9.48
CA ASN A 93 17.02 7.57 -9.34
C ASN A 93 15.48 7.53 -9.31
N ALA A 94 14.84 6.87 -10.28
CA ALA A 94 13.39 6.76 -10.34
C ALA A 94 12.80 6.00 -9.14
N PHE A 95 13.50 4.95 -8.67
CA PHE A 95 13.14 4.20 -7.47
C PHE A 95 13.22 5.08 -6.22
N ALA A 96 14.30 5.85 -6.05
CA ALA A 96 14.47 6.76 -4.92
C ALA A 96 13.37 7.84 -4.90
N VAL A 97 13.09 8.47 -6.04
CA VAL A 97 12.00 9.47 -6.17
C VAL A 97 10.66 8.85 -5.81
N THR A 98 10.37 7.65 -6.32
CA THR A 98 9.12 6.93 -6.01
C THR A 98 9.00 6.65 -4.51
N VAL A 99 10.06 6.17 -3.87
CA VAL A 99 10.09 5.90 -2.42
C VAL A 99 9.92 7.18 -1.62
N ILE A 100 10.60 8.27 -1.98
CA ILE A 100 10.49 9.57 -1.31
C ILE A 100 9.05 10.08 -1.38
N ILE A 101 8.45 10.10 -2.59
CA ILE A 101 7.06 10.52 -2.78
C ILE A 101 6.13 9.63 -1.96
N THR A 102 6.29 8.31 -2.03
CA THR A 102 5.44 7.34 -1.33
C THR A 102 5.49 7.54 0.18
N VAL A 103 6.68 7.57 0.78
CA VAL A 103 6.83 7.65 2.24
C VAL A 103 6.30 8.99 2.77
N ILE A 104 6.64 10.09 2.11
CA ILE A 104 6.24 11.43 2.58
C ILE A 104 4.74 11.64 2.39
N SER A 105 4.18 11.32 1.20
CA SER A 105 2.74 11.49 0.94
C SER A 105 1.89 10.64 1.88
N VAL A 106 2.18 9.35 2.02
CA VAL A 106 1.45 8.43 2.91
C VAL A 106 1.51 8.88 4.36
N ALA A 107 2.67 9.36 4.83
CA ALA A 107 2.81 9.86 6.20
C ALA A 107 1.94 11.09 6.44
N ILE A 108 1.94 12.05 5.51
CA ILE A 108 1.12 13.27 5.60
C ILE A 108 -0.37 12.91 5.52
N GLU A 109 -0.76 12.08 4.56
CA GLU A 109 -2.14 11.64 4.37
C GLU A 109 -2.67 10.87 5.57
N PHE A 110 -1.84 10.06 6.23
CA PHE A 110 -2.25 9.37 7.45
C PHE A 110 -2.59 10.37 8.55
N VAL A 111 -1.74 11.37 8.76
CA VAL A 111 -1.96 12.39 9.79
C VAL A 111 -3.20 13.22 9.47
N ILE A 112 -3.28 13.79 8.26
CA ILE A 112 -4.43 14.62 7.85
C ILE A 112 -5.70 13.76 7.79
N GLY A 113 -5.62 12.56 7.25
CA GLY A 113 -6.74 11.62 7.15
C GLY A 113 -7.27 11.22 8.53
N LEU A 114 -6.41 10.99 9.51
CA LEU A 114 -6.82 10.72 10.89
C LEU A 114 -7.53 11.93 11.51
N VAL A 115 -7.02 13.14 11.30
CA VAL A 115 -7.66 14.37 11.77
C VAL A 115 -9.05 14.52 11.14
N LEU A 116 -9.17 14.33 9.83
CA LEU A 116 -10.44 14.40 9.12
C LEU A 116 -11.41 13.30 9.55
N ALA A 117 -10.92 12.08 9.79
CA ALA A 117 -11.72 10.98 10.34
C ALA A 117 -12.30 11.33 11.72
N LEU A 118 -11.49 11.89 12.62
CA LEU A 118 -11.94 12.34 13.95
C LEU A 118 -12.97 13.46 13.85
N VAL A 119 -12.77 14.42 12.95
CA VAL A 119 -13.74 15.50 12.68
C VAL A 119 -15.05 14.91 12.18
N MET A 120 -15.01 14.10 11.10
CA MET A 120 -16.20 13.47 10.53
C MET A 120 -16.95 12.55 11.49
N HIS A 121 -16.23 11.91 12.42
CA HIS A 121 -16.82 11.07 13.47
C HIS A 121 -17.53 11.91 14.53
N ARG A 122 -16.94 13.03 14.95
CA ARG A 122 -17.49 13.90 16.00
C ARG A 122 -18.52 14.92 15.51
N THR A 123 -18.55 15.25 14.23
CA THR A 123 -19.54 16.19 13.69
C THR A 123 -20.96 15.67 13.98
N ILE A 124 -21.79 16.48 14.64
CA ILE A 124 -23.19 16.15 14.95
C ILE A 124 -24.14 16.89 13.99
N VAL A 125 -23.91 18.19 13.79
CA VAL A 125 -24.66 19.05 12.86
C VAL A 125 -23.90 19.15 11.54
N GLY A 126 -24.58 18.96 10.41
CA GLY A 126 -23.95 19.06 9.09
C GLY A 126 -23.13 17.84 8.65
N ARG A 127 -23.35 16.67 9.27
CA ARG A 127 -22.63 15.40 8.99
C ARG A 127 -22.49 15.07 7.51
N GLY A 128 -23.58 15.20 6.74
CA GLY A 128 -23.58 14.96 5.30
C GLY A 128 -22.66 15.94 4.57
N LEU A 129 -22.81 17.24 4.83
CA LEU A 129 -22.00 18.28 4.20
C LEU A 129 -20.50 18.11 4.50
N THR A 130 -20.13 17.85 5.76
CA THR A 130 -18.71 17.64 6.13
C THR A 130 -18.12 16.46 5.37
N ARG A 131 -18.83 15.32 5.32
CA ARG A 131 -18.35 14.13 4.59
C ARG A 131 -18.26 14.40 3.09
N THR A 132 -19.26 15.05 2.51
CA THR A 132 -19.25 15.40 1.08
C THR A 132 -18.07 16.29 0.76
N VAL A 133 -17.88 17.41 1.45
CA VAL A 133 -16.78 18.37 1.19
C VAL A 133 -15.41 17.69 1.30
N VAL A 134 -15.21 16.86 2.33
CA VAL A 134 -13.96 16.11 2.51
C VAL A 134 -13.73 15.13 1.36
N LEU A 135 -14.77 14.48 0.83
CA LEU A 135 -14.67 13.45 -0.20
C LEU A 135 -14.61 14.00 -1.63
N ILE A 136 -14.95 15.27 -1.87
CA ILE A 136 -14.95 15.89 -3.21
C ILE A 136 -13.63 15.66 -3.98
N PRO A 137 -12.43 15.89 -3.41
CA PRO A 137 -11.17 15.73 -4.14
C PRO A 137 -10.99 14.31 -4.70
N TYR A 138 -11.44 13.29 -3.96
CA TYR A 138 -11.29 11.90 -4.40
C TYR A 138 -12.16 11.58 -5.62
N GLY A 139 -13.33 12.21 -5.75
CA GLY A 139 -14.23 12.02 -6.89
C GLY A 139 -13.78 12.69 -8.19
N ILE A 140 -12.85 13.65 -8.13
CA ILE A 140 -12.32 14.32 -9.33
C ILE A 140 -11.46 13.34 -10.13
N VAL A 141 -11.59 13.33 -11.46
CA VAL A 141 -10.76 12.52 -12.35
C VAL A 141 -9.29 12.91 -12.17
N THR A 142 -8.41 11.91 -12.02
CA THR A 142 -6.97 12.12 -11.70
C THR A 142 -6.29 13.06 -12.68
N VAL A 143 -6.53 12.88 -13.98
CA VAL A 143 -5.96 13.73 -15.04
C VAL A 143 -6.40 15.19 -14.91
N VAL A 144 -7.69 15.45 -14.64
CA VAL A 144 -8.22 16.81 -14.49
C VAL A 144 -7.65 17.48 -13.24
N ALA A 145 -7.57 16.75 -12.14
CA ALA A 145 -6.92 17.21 -10.92
C ALA A 145 -5.46 17.59 -11.18
N ALA A 146 -4.70 16.72 -11.85
CA ALA A 146 -3.29 16.96 -12.14
C ALA A 146 -3.07 18.20 -13.04
N PHE A 147 -3.88 18.39 -14.08
CA PHE A 147 -3.84 19.62 -14.89
C PHE A 147 -4.21 20.87 -14.09
N SER A 148 -5.20 20.76 -13.20
CA SER A 148 -5.56 21.87 -12.31
C SER A 148 -4.38 22.31 -11.44
N TRP A 149 -3.63 21.34 -10.89
CA TRP A 149 -2.40 21.59 -10.15
C TRP A 149 -1.29 22.15 -11.05
N GLN A 150 -1.09 21.60 -12.26
CA GLN A 150 -0.12 22.13 -13.21
C GLN A 150 -0.39 23.62 -13.52
N PHE A 151 -1.62 23.98 -13.85
CA PHE A 151 -1.99 25.37 -14.14
C PHE A 151 -1.88 26.26 -12.90
N ALA A 152 -2.22 25.75 -11.71
CA ALA A 152 -2.08 26.49 -10.46
C ALA A 152 -0.63 26.94 -10.17
N TRP A 153 0.34 26.11 -10.57
CA TRP A 153 1.78 26.32 -10.33
C TRP A 153 2.56 26.79 -11.57
N THR A 154 1.86 27.09 -12.67
CA THR A 154 2.52 27.65 -13.86
C THR A 154 2.93 29.11 -13.59
N PRO A 155 4.18 29.51 -13.86
CA PRO A 155 4.62 30.89 -13.71
C PRO A 155 3.73 31.88 -14.46
N ASP A 156 3.59 33.09 -13.92
CA ASP A 156 2.85 34.24 -14.46
C ASP A 156 1.32 34.08 -14.61
N THR A 157 0.82 32.84 -14.69
CA THR A 157 -0.59 32.51 -14.96
C THR A 157 -1.26 31.77 -13.81
N GLY A 158 -0.48 31.11 -12.96
CA GLY A 158 -0.96 30.27 -11.88
C GLY A 158 -1.32 31.03 -10.61
N TYR A 159 -2.51 30.76 -10.07
CA TYR A 159 -3.00 31.41 -8.86
C TYR A 159 -2.18 31.06 -7.59
N LEU A 160 -1.47 29.92 -7.57
CA LEU A 160 -0.55 29.57 -6.49
C LEU A 160 0.88 30.05 -6.78
N ALA A 161 1.30 30.01 -8.04
CA ALA A 161 2.62 30.53 -8.44
C ALA A 161 2.79 32.02 -8.12
N ASN A 162 1.72 32.82 -8.30
CA ASN A 162 1.74 34.26 -8.01
C ASN A 162 1.87 34.61 -6.52
N LEU A 163 1.75 33.63 -5.61
CA LEU A 163 2.02 33.82 -4.17
C LEU A 163 3.51 33.71 -3.83
N LEU A 164 4.32 33.19 -4.74
CA LEU A 164 5.76 33.09 -4.61
C LEU A 164 6.47 34.32 -5.21
N PRO A 165 7.76 34.54 -4.91
CA PRO A 165 8.52 35.62 -5.53
C PRO A 165 8.46 35.59 -7.06
N GLU A 166 8.45 36.77 -7.69
CA GLU A 166 8.42 36.91 -9.15
C GLU A 166 9.54 36.10 -9.82
N GLY A 167 9.21 35.39 -10.90
CA GLY A 167 10.14 34.51 -11.62
C GLY A 167 10.37 33.14 -10.97
N SER A 168 9.70 32.82 -9.87
CA SER A 168 9.76 31.46 -9.30
C SER A 168 9.05 30.45 -10.21
N ALA A 169 9.73 29.33 -10.49
CA ALA A 169 9.21 28.25 -11.30
C ALA A 169 9.32 26.91 -10.53
N PRO A 170 8.37 26.62 -9.63
CA PRO A 170 8.45 25.46 -8.73
C PRO A 170 8.42 24.10 -9.43
N LEU A 171 8.06 24.05 -10.71
CA LEU A 171 8.04 22.80 -11.49
C LEU A 171 9.36 22.56 -12.24
N THR A 172 10.28 23.52 -12.29
CA THR A 172 11.55 23.41 -13.03
C THR A 172 12.71 22.90 -12.18
N ASP A 173 12.66 23.08 -10.87
CA ASP A 173 13.67 22.53 -9.96
C ASP A 173 13.16 21.22 -9.33
N GLN A 174 14.07 20.26 -9.11
CA GLN A 174 13.70 18.90 -8.71
C GLN A 174 12.98 18.86 -7.35
N VAL A 175 13.50 19.59 -6.35
CA VAL A 175 12.99 19.52 -4.98
C VAL A 175 11.64 20.21 -4.88
N SER A 176 11.52 21.38 -5.50
CA SER A 176 10.26 22.11 -5.56
C SER A 176 9.19 21.33 -6.34
N ALA A 177 9.56 20.70 -7.46
CA ALA A 177 8.61 19.93 -8.27
C ALA A 177 8.11 18.68 -7.52
N ILE A 178 9.00 17.94 -6.86
CA ILE A 178 8.60 16.79 -6.01
C ILE A 178 7.67 17.25 -4.89
N SER A 179 7.92 18.42 -4.30
CA SER A 179 7.07 18.97 -3.24
C SER A 179 5.65 19.28 -3.74
N VAL A 180 5.53 19.87 -4.94
CA VAL A 180 4.22 20.11 -5.58
C VAL A 180 3.52 18.80 -5.93
N ILE A 181 4.24 17.81 -6.45
CA ILE A 181 3.69 16.47 -6.73
C ILE A 181 3.13 15.83 -5.45
N ILE A 182 3.90 15.87 -4.34
CA ILE A 182 3.44 15.35 -3.05
C ILE A 182 2.20 16.11 -2.57
N LEU A 183 2.16 17.42 -2.71
CA LEU A 183 1.02 18.23 -2.28
C LEU A 183 -0.26 17.90 -3.07
N ALA A 184 -0.14 17.75 -4.40
CA ALA A 184 -1.23 17.34 -5.27
C ALA A 184 -1.75 15.94 -4.92
N GLU A 185 -0.82 15.01 -4.66
CA GLU A 185 -1.11 13.64 -4.26
C GLU A 185 -1.84 13.57 -2.91
N VAL A 186 -1.33 14.29 -1.90
CA VAL A 186 -1.93 14.40 -0.57
C VAL A 186 -3.34 14.95 -0.68
N TRP A 187 -3.55 16.04 -1.41
CA TRP A 187 -4.88 16.65 -1.59
C TRP A 187 -5.87 15.68 -2.24
N LYS A 188 -5.42 14.93 -3.26
CA LYS A 188 -6.27 14.01 -4.02
C LYS A 188 -6.70 12.78 -3.22
N THR A 189 -5.78 12.21 -2.42
CA THR A 189 -5.94 10.85 -1.87
C THR A 189 -6.17 10.82 -0.35
N THR A 190 -5.91 11.92 0.37
CA THR A 190 -6.28 12.06 1.79
C THR A 190 -7.74 11.65 2.09
N PRO A 191 -8.75 11.97 1.25
CA PRO A 191 -10.12 11.58 1.57
C PRO A 191 -10.34 10.06 1.62
N PHE A 192 -9.60 9.29 0.81
CA PHE A 192 -9.62 7.82 0.86
C PHE A 192 -9.04 7.30 2.18
N MET A 193 -7.88 7.83 2.59
CA MET A 193 -7.28 7.52 3.89
C MET A 193 -8.24 7.85 5.05
N ALA A 194 -8.84 9.04 5.02
CA ALA A 194 -9.80 9.48 6.03
C ALA A 194 -11.04 8.56 6.11
N LEU A 195 -11.54 8.08 4.97
CA LEU A 195 -12.70 7.18 4.92
C LEU A 195 -12.41 5.82 5.55
N LEU A 196 -11.26 5.23 5.22
CA LEU A 196 -10.85 3.94 5.80
C LEU A 196 -10.61 4.05 7.31
N LEU A 197 -9.96 5.13 7.74
CA LEU A 197 -9.76 5.41 9.17
C LEU A 197 -11.08 5.68 9.88
N LEU A 198 -12.04 6.38 9.25
CA LEU A 198 -13.37 6.62 9.82
C LEU A 198 -14.13 5.31 10.05
N ALA A 199 -14.05 4.36 9.10
CA ALA A 199 -14.67 3.04 9.25
C ALA A 199 -14.08 2.26 10.44
N GLY A 200 -12.76 2.32 10.62
CA GLY A 200 -12.10 1.74 11.79
C GLY A 200 -12.46 2.43 13.10
N LEU A 201 -12.56 3.76 13.08
CA LEU A 201 -12.90 4.58 14.25
C LEU A 201 -14.33 4.29 14.73
N ALA A 202 -15.26 4.04 13.81
CA ALA A 202 -16.65 3.70 14.13
C ALA A 202 -16.79 2.36 14.89
N LEU A 203 -15.76 1.50 14.89
CA LEU A 203 -15.75 0.25 15.63
C LEU A 203 -15.23 0.41 17.07
N VAL A 204 -14.70 1.59 17.44
CA VAL A 204 -14.22 1.86 18.80
C VAL A 204 -15.41 2.08 19.73
N PRO A 205 -15.61 1.25 20.77
CA PRO A 205 -16.76 1.41 21.67
C PRO A 205 -16.73 2.74 22.42
N ASP A 206 -17.82 3.50 22.36
CA ASP A 206 -17.96 4.78 23.06
C ASP A 206 -17.82 4.64 24.58
N ASP A 207 -18.20 3.49 25.15
CA ASP A 207 -18.13 3.23 26.58
C ASP A 207 -16.68 3.21 27.09
N LEU A 208 -15.73 2.70 26.29
CA LEU A 208 -14.30 2.76 26.62
C LEU A 208 -13.79 4.20 26.64
N LEU A 209 -14.26 5.03 25.69
CA LEU A 209 -13.86 6.44 25.61
C LEU A 209 -14.45 7.28 26.74
N LYS A 210 -15.67 6.95 27.20
CA LYS A 210 -16.32 7.56 28.36
C LYS A 210 -15.68 7.12 29.66
N ALA A 211 -15.40 5.83 29.85
CA ALA A 211 -14.70 5.31 31.02
C ALA A 211 -13.33 5.99 31.19
N ALA A 212 -12.55 6.06 30.11
CA ALA A 212 -11.26 6.76 30.13
C ALA A 212 -11.39 8.25 30.47
N GLN A 213 -12.50 8.90 30.09
CA GLN A 213 -12.74 10.30 30.46
C GLN A 213 -13.02 10.47 31.95
N VAL A 214 -13.72 9.52 32.58
CA VAL A 214 -13.96 9.49 34.02
C VAL A 214 -12.65 9.24 34.77
N ASP A 215 -11.75 8.43 34.21
CA ASP A 215 -10.39 8.19 34.72
C ASP A 215 -9.42 9.38 34.51
N GLY A 216 -9.91 10.52 34.01
CA GLY A 216 -9.12 11.73 33.81
C GLY A 216 -8.22 11.71 32.57
N ALA A 217 -8.40 10.77 31.63
CA ALA A 217 -7.57 10.68 30.44
C ALA A 217 -7.87 11.84 29.46
N GLY A 218 -6.83 12.64 29.18
CA GLY A 218 -6.92 13.77 28.24
C GLY A 218 -7.16 13.32 26.79
N PRO A 219 -7.53 14.24 25.87
CA PRO A 219 -7.79 13.91 24.46
C PRO A 219 -6.63 13.20 23.76
N TRP A 220 -5.39 13.65 24.01
CA TRP A 220 -4.18 13.04 23.43
C TRP A 220 -3.89 11.63 24.00
N GLN A 221 -4.14 11.43 25.29
CA GLN A 221 -3.99 10.11 25.92
C GLN A 221 -5.03 9.13 25.38
N ARG A 222 -6.29 9.55 25.23
CA ARG A 222 -7.33 8.71 24.61
C ARG A 222 -7.00 8.37 23.16
N LEU A 223 -6.49 9.33 22.39
CA LEU A 223 -6.07 9.08 21.00
C LEU A 223 -4.97 8.01 20.93
N THR A 224 -3.88 8.21 21.67
CA THR A 224 -2.69 7.37 21.55
C THR A 224 -2.78 6.03 22.28
N ARG A 225 -3.48 5.98 23.42
CA ARG A 225 -3.56 4.77 24.26
C ARG A 225 -4.79 3.91 24.02
N ILE A 226 -5.85 4.44 23.40
CA ILE A 226 -7.11 3.72 23.19
C ILE A 226 -7.46 3.66 21.71
N ILE A 227 -7.65 4.82 21.07
CA ILE A 227 -8.15 4.89 19.70
C ILE A 227 -7.15 4.24 18.72
N LEU A 228 -5.88 4.69 18.69
CA LEU A 228 -4.88 4.16 17.76
C LEU A 228 -4.63 2.65 17.92
N PRO A 229 -4.47 2.10 19.14
CA PRO A 229 -4.33 0.65 19.33
C PRO A 229 -5.53 -0.15 18.86
N MET A 230 -6.75 0.31 19.12
CA MET A 230 -7.98 -0.39 18.68
C MET A 230 -8.20 -0.29 17.17
N MET A 231 -7.79 0.83 16.57
CA MET A 231 -7.87 1.04 15.13
C MET A 231 -6.72 0.39 14.35
N LYS A 232 -5.74 -0.24 15.01
CA LYS A 232 -4.55 -0.82 14.37
C LYS A 232 -4.88 -1.69 13.14
N PRO A 233 -5.90 -2.56 13.13
CA PRO A 233 -6.26 -3.33 11.94
C PRO A 233 -6.73 -2.45 10.77
N ALA A 234 -7.55 -1.43 11.04
CA ALA A 234 -8.03 -0.51 10.01
C ALA A 234 -6.91 0.40 9.50
N ILE A 235 -6.05 0.90 10.39
CA ILE A 235 -4.85 1.69 10.05
C ILE A 235 -3.94 0.88 9.14
N LEU A 236 -3.72 -0.40 9.45
CA LEU A 236 -2.88 -1.27 8.64
C LEU A 236 -3.41 -1.42 7.22
N VAL A 237 -4.71 -1.69 7.08
CA VAL A 237 -5.37 -1.83 5.79
C VAL A 237 -5.28 -0.54 4.99
N ALA A 238 -5.54 0.60 5.64
CA ALA A 238 -5.46 1.91 5.00
C ALA A 238 -4.05 2.26 4.51
N LEU A 239 -3.04 2.08 5.37
CA LEU A 239 -1.64 2.32 5.01
C LEU A 239 -1.15 1.35 3.95
N LEU A 240 -1.52 0.07 4.01
CA LEU A 240 -1.15 -0.92 2.99
C LEU A 240 -1.69 -0.49 1.63
N PHE A 241 -3.00 -0.36 1.48
CA PHE A 241 -3.60 0.00 0.19
C PHE A 241 -3.05 1.31 -0.35
N ARG A 242 -2.89 2.31 0.52
CA ARG A 242 -2.38 3.61 0.08
C ARG A 242 -0.91 3.56 -0.32
N THR A 243 -0.07 2.82 0.41
CA THR A 243 1.34 2.64 0.04
C THR A 243 1.47 1.94 -1.31
N LEU A 244 0.65 0.91 -1.57
CA LEU A 244 0.68 0.19 -2.85
C LEU A 244 0.26 1.08 -4.03
N ASP A 245 -0.71 1.96 -3.81
CA ASP A 245 -1.18 2.94 -4.80
C ASP A 245 -0.14 4.04 -5.05
N ALA A 246 0.36 4.68 -3.98
CA ALA A 246 1.38 5.73 -4.05
C ALA A 246 2.68 5.26 -4.71
N PHE A 247 3.11 4.02 -4.45
CA PHE A 247 4.32 3.46 -5.05
C PHE A 247 4.23 3.32 -6.58
N ARG A 248 3.02 3.28 -7.12
CA ARG A 248 2.77 3.15 -8.56
C ARG A 248 2.42 4.48 -9.21
N ILE A 249 2.60 5.60 -8.52
CA ILE A 249 2.29 6.95 -9.00
C ILE A 249 2.79 7.20 -10.43
N PHE A 250 1.87 7.62 -11.29
CA PHE A 250 2.11 7.88 -12.70
C PHE A 250 1.48 9.22 -13.12
N ASP A 251 0.15 9.34 -12.99
CA ASP A 251 -0.63 10.46 -13.53
C ASP A 251 -0.10 11.84 -13.13
N ASN A 252 0.09 12.07 -11.82
CA ASN A 252 0.57 13.37 -11.32
C ASN A 252 1.97 13.71 -11.85
N ILE A 253 2.89 12.76 -11.88
CA ILE A 253 4.25 13.01 -12.39
C ILE A 253 4.22 13.23 -13.89
N TYR A 254 3.46 12.42 -14.63
CA TYR A 254 3.33 12.54 -16.08
C TYR A 254 2.81 13.91 -16.48
N ILE A 255 1.77 14.38 -15.81
CA ILE A 255 1.09 15.62 -16.18
C ILE A 255 1.85 16.83 -15.66
N LEU A 256 2.29 16.85 -14.39
CA LEU A 256 2.92 18.04 -13.82
C LEU A 256 4.32 18.29 -14.40
N THR A 257 5.11 17.25 -14.65
CA THR A 257 6.54 17.40 -15.00
C THR A 257 6.99 16.53 -16.18
N ASP A 258 6.18 15.58 -16.67
CA ASP A 258 6.59 14.52 -17.62
C ASP A 258 7.83 13.72 -17.16
N GLY A 259 8.11 13.72 -15.85
CA GLY A 259 9.33 13.14 -15.28
C GLY A 259 10.62 13.93 -15.55
N SER A 260 10.51 15.17 -16.05
CA SER A 260 11.65 16.09 -16.23
C SER A 260 12.34 16.44 -14.90
N ASN A 261 13.54 17.01 -14.97
CA ASN A 261 14.29 17.49 -13.80
C ASN A 261 14.53 16.40 -12.73
N GLY A 262 14.64 15.12 -13.14
CA GLY A 262 14.87 14.02 -12.21
C GLY A 262 13.66 13.67 -11.32
N THR A 263 12.44 13.97 -11.76
CA THR A 263 11.19 13.70 -11.01
C THR A 263 10.49 12.40 -11.42
N GLY A 264 11.01 11.69 -12.44
CA GLY A 264 10.38 10.48 -12.96
C GLY A 264 10.27 9.34 -11.94
N SER A 265 9.08 8.74 -11.80
CA SER A 265 8.88 7.52 -11.00
C SER A 265 9.25 6.25 -11.77
N VAL A 266 9.29 5.12 -11.07
CA VAL A 266 9.44 3.79 -11.69
C VAL A 266 8.34 3.49 -12.71
N SER A 267 7.11 3.98 -12.47
CA SER A 267 5.99 3.85 -13.41
C SER A 267 6.23 4.64 -14.70
N ILE A 268 6.75 5.87 -14.59
CA ILE A 268 7.13 6.70 -15.76
C ILE A 268 8.24 6.01 -16.55
N LEU A 269 9.25 5.47 -15.86
CA LEU A 269 10.35 4.77 -16.52
C LEU A 269 9.86 3.52 -17.28
N GLY A 270 8.94 2.75 -16.69
CA GLY A 270 8.29 1.62 -17.34
C GLY A 270 7.47 2.05 -18.57
N TYR A 271 6.66 3.10 -18.42
CA TYR A 271 5.86 3.67 -19.51
C TYR A 271 6.73 4.15 -20.68
N ASN A 272 7.79 4.90 -20.41
CA ASN A 272 8.69 5.43 -21.44
C ASN A 272 9.37 4.30 -22.22
N ASN A 273 9.78 3.22 -21.55
CA ASN A 273 10.38 2.07 -22.24
C ASN A 273 9.35 1.25 -23.03
N LEU A 274 8.16 1.04 -22.46
CA LEU A 274 7.15 0.16 -23.04
C LEU A 274 6.38 0.82 -24.19
N PHE A 275 5.93 2.06 -23.99
CA PHE A 275 5.01 2.76 -24.90
C PHE A 275 5.67 3.85 -25.74
N ARG A 276 6.69 4.56 -25.24
CA ARG A 276 7.40 5.57 -26.04
C ARG A 276 8.53 4.95 -26.87
N ALA A 277 9.32 4.05 -26.28
CA ALA A 277 10.44 3.39 -26.94
C ALA A 277 10.09 2.06 -27.60
N PHE A 278 8.89 1.53 -27.36
CA PHE A 278 8.41 0.24 -27.88
C PHE A 278 9.30 -0.97 -27.56
N ASN A 279 10.09 -0.86 -26.49
CA ASN A 279 10.96 -1.93 -26.01
C ASN A 279 10.19 -2.79 -25.01
N LEU A 280 9.46 -3.77 -25.53
CA LEU A 280 8.63 -4.69 -24.74
C LEU A 280 9.45 -5.51 -23.74
N GLY A 281 10.69 -5.90 -24.09
CA GLY A 281 11.56 -6.68 -23.21
C GLY A 281 11.92 -5.91 -21.94
N ILE A 282 12.55 -4.74 -22.11
CA ILE A 282 12.97 -3.89 -20.97
C ILE A 282 11.74 -3.36 -20.22
N GLY A 283 10.71 -2.89 -20.92
CA GLY A 283 9.48 -2.39 -20.30
C GLY A 283 8.76 -3.45 -19.44
N SER A 284 8.72 -4.70 -19.91
CA SER A 284 8.17 -5.81 -19.13
C SER A 284 9.05 -6.16 -17.93
N ALA A 285 10.38 -6.12 -18.07
CA ALA A 285 11.30 -6.35 -16.95
C ALA A 285 11.12 -5.29 -15.84
N ILE A 286 10.98 -4.01 -16.21
CA ILE A 286 10.66 -2.93 -15.26
C ILE A 286 9.33 -3.21 -14.56
N SER A 287 8.29 -3.60 -15.30
CA SER A 287 6.97 -3.90 -14.72
C SER A 287 7.00 -5.09 -13.75
N VAL A 288 7.78 -6.13 -14.05
CA VAL A 288 8.00 -7.26 -13.14
C VAL A 288 8.77 -6.83 -11.89
N LEU A 289 9.79 -5.98 -12.01
CA LEU A 289 10.51 -5.45 -10.85
C LEU A 289 9.61 -4.59 -9.95
N ILE A 290 8.75 -3.74 -10.53
CA ILE A 290 7.74 -2.97 -9.77
C ILE A 290 6.77 -3.92 -9.07
N PHE A 291 6.30 -4.96 -9.76
CA PHE A 291 5.42 -5.98 -9.16
C PHE A 291 6.09 -6.67 -7.96
N ILE A 292 7.36 -7.07 -8.08
CA ILE A 292 8.13 -7.68 -6.99
C ILE A 292 8.29 -6.70 -5.82
N ALA A 293 8.61 -5.43 -6.09
CA ALA A 293 8.74 -4.41 -5.06
C ALA A 293 7.41 -4.19 -4.29
N VAL A 294 6.30 -4.09 -5.02
CA VAL A 294 4.95 -3.98 -4.45
C VAL A 294 4.58 -5.22 -3.62
N ALA A 295 4.88 -6.42 -4.12
CA ALA A 295 4.64 -7.67 -3.40
C ALA A 295 5.50 -7.75 -2.12
N LEU A 296 6.74 -7.27 -2.17
CA LEU A 296 7.63 -7.19 -1.00
C LEU A 296 7.08 -6.21 0.04
N ILE A 297 6.62 -5.02 -0.37
CA ILE A 297 5.97 -4.06 0.52
C ILE A 297 4.75 -4.71 1.20
N ALA A 298 3.86 -5.33 0.42
CA ALA A 298 2.69 -6.01 0.97
C ALA A 298 3.06 -7.12 1.97
N PHE A 299 4.06 -7.94 1.62
CA PHE A 299 4.56 -8.99 2.50
C PHE A 299 5.14 -8.44 3.80
N LEU A 300 5.94 -7.38 3.74
CA LEU A 300 6.53 -6.73 4.91
C LEU A 300 5.46 -6.14 5.82
N PHE A 301 4.44 -5.49 5.26
CA PHE A 301 3.29 -4.99 6.01
C PHE A 301 2.55 -6.11 6.75
N ILE A 302 2.21 -7.21 6.05
CA ILE A 302 1.50 -8.34 6.66
C ILE A 302 2.36 -9.00 7.75
N LYS A 303 3.66 -9.17 7.51
CA LYS A 303 4.58 -9.82 8.46
C LYS A 303 4.81 -8.96 9.70
N LEU A 304 5.01 -7.65 9.55
CA LEU A 304 5.31 -6.75 10.66
C LEU A 304 4.11 -6.55 11.57
N PHE A 305 2.90 -6.50 11.01
CA PHE A 305 1.69 -6.16 11.76
C PHE A 305 0.80 -7.37 12.11
N GLY A 306 1.21 -8.58 11.71
CA GLY A 306 0.45 -9.81 11.88
C GLY A 306 -0.63 -9.94 10.81
N ALA A 307 -1.02 -11.18 10.51
CA ALA A 307 -2.01 -11.50 9.49
C ALA A 307 -3.41 -10.97 9.86
N ALA A 308 -3.65 -9.67 9.74
CA ALA A 308 -4.96 -9.05 9.88
C ALA A 308 -5.84 -9.29 8.64
N ALA A 309 -5.81 -10.50 8.09
CA ALA A 309 -6.93 -10.96 7.29
C ALA A 309 -8.13 -11.13 8.24
N PRO A 310 -9.36 -10.78 7.83
CA PRO A 310 -10.54 -10.93 8.68
C PRO A 310 -10.63 -12.39 9.18
N GLY A 311 -10.67 -12.59 10.50
CA GLY A 311 -10.90 -13.90 11.12
C GLY A 311 -9.69 -14.62 11.72
N SER A 312 -8.49 -14.02 11.75
CA SER A 312 -7.35 -14.56 12.51
C SER A 312 -7.42 -14.15 13.99
N GLU A 313 -8.45 -14.61 14.70
CA GLU A 313 -8.31 -14.64 16.15
C GLU A 313 -7.11 -15.55 16.49
N PRO A 314 -6.09 -15.06 17.20
CA PRO A 314 -5.14 -15.97 17.81
C PRO A 314 -5.96 -16.75 18.82
N GLU A 315 -6.20 -18.03 18.50
CA GLU A 315 -6.82 -19.01 19.38
C GLU A 315 -6.06 -18.97 20.72
N ARG A 316 -6.56 -18.16 21.67
CA ARG A 316 -6.00 -18.04 23.00
C ARG A 316 -6.28 -19.36 23.71
N ARG A 317 -5.25 -20.20 23.80
CA ARG A 317 -5.14 -21.23 24.81
C ARG A 317 -4.60 -20.63 26.10
#